data_AF-A0A965CIL6-F1
#
_entry.id   AF-A0A965CIL6-F1
#
_cell.length_a   1.000
_cell.length_b   1.000
_cell.length_c   1.000
_cell.angle_alpha   90.00
_cell.angle_beta   90.00
_cell.angle_gamma   90.00
#
_symmetry.space_group_name_H-M   'P 1'
#
loop_
_entity.id
_entity.type
_entity.pdbx_description
1 polymer ?
#
loop_
_entity_poly.entity_id
_entity_poly.type
_entity_poly.pdbx_seq_one_letter_code
_entity_poly.pdbx_strand_id
1 'polypeptide(L)'
;DWEDREQTLFRATQYGDDVDRPLLKSDGSYTYFAADIAYHRSKYLRGFKTMIDVWGADHGGYIKRMTAAVKAATDGLGDLDVKICQLVRLLRNGEQVRMSKRSGDFITLREVVDEVGRDAVRFMMLYRKNDATLDFDLGKVIEQSKDNPVFYVQYAHARCASVARQAQASINPSADELKRADLKRLTDEAERGVMHRLAQYPRLVESAAVAHEPHRIAFYLHEVASDFHALWNRGKDHPDLRFVIENDRDLSIARLALVDSVRIHDG
;
A
#
# COMPACT_ATOMS: atom_id res chain seq x y z
N ASP A 1 34.25 -0.20 -38.83
CA ASP A 1 35.51 -0.55 -38.17
C ASP A 1 35.21 -1.27 -36.87
N TRP A 2 35.57 -2.56 -36.81
CA TRP A 2 35.47 -3.40 -35.62
C TRP A 2 36.91 -3.69 -35.18
N GLU A 3 37.22 -3.50 -33.90
CA GLU A 3 38.54 -3.80 -33.33
C GLU A 3 38.36 -4.82 -32.21
N ASP A 4 39.21 -5.85 -32.21
CA ASP A 4 39.28 -6.81 -31.12
C ASP A 4 39.80 -6.12 -29.85
N ARG A 5 39.16 -6.44 -28.73
CA ARG A 5 39.56 -5.91 -27.41
C ARG A 5 39.42 -6.95 -26.32
N GLU A 6 40.30 -6.89 -25.34
CA GLU A 6 40.12 -7.60 -24.09
C GLU A 6 39.04 -6.91 -23.25
N GLN A 7 38.18 -7.71 -22.61
CA GLN A 7 37.12 -7.19 -21.75
C GLN A 7 37.09 -7.92 -20.41
N THR A 8 37.06 -7.17 -19.32
CA THR A 8 36.86 -7.73 -17.98
C THR A 8 35.40 -8.13 -17.81
N LEU A 9 35.16 -9.43 -17.66
CA LEU A 9 33.84 -10.02 -17.48
C LEU A 9 33.65 -10.56 -16.07
N PHE A 10 32.47 -10.31 -15.49
CA PHE A 10 31.94 -11.11 -14.40
C PHE A 10 31.38 -12.42 -14.96
N ARG A 11 31.85 -13.56 -14.45
CA ARG A 11 31.36 -14.91 -14.77
C ARG A 11 29.97 -15.18 -14.18
N ALA A 12 29.00 -14.37 -14.57
CA ALA A 12 27.64 -14.37 -14.04
C ALA A 12 26.89 -15.68 -14.30
N THR A 13 27.26 -16.40 -15.38
CA THR A 13 26.71 -17.72 -15.71
C THR A 13 26.92 -18.74 -14.59
N GLN A 14 28.00 -18.65 -13.83
CA GLN A 14 28.26 -19.52 -12.66
C GLN A 14 27.29 -19.28 -11.50
N TYR A 15 26.55 -18.17 -11.52
CA TYR A 15 25.62 -17.75 -10.47
C TYR A 15 24.17 -17.71 -10.95
N GLY A 16 23.89 -18.24 -12.15
CA GLY A 16 22.53 -18.41 -12.68
C GLY A 16 22.06 -17.33 -13.66
N ASP A 17 22.95 -16.45 -14.14
CA ASP A 17 22.64 -15.55 -15.27
C ASP A 17 22.80 -16.28 -16.62
N ASP A 18 22.28 -15.69 -17.71
CA ASP A 18 22.33 -16.28 -19.05
C ASP A 18 23.68 -16.07 -19.76
N VAL A 19 24.37 -14.96 -19.46
CA VAL A 19 25.64 -14.58 -20.10
C VAL A 19 26.55 -13.89 -19.11
N ASP A 20 27.86 -14.01 -19.33
CA ASP A 20 28.85 -13.25 -18.58
C ASP A 20 28.76 -11.76 -18.91
N ARG A 21 28.96 -10.91 -17.90
CA ARG A 21 28.60 -9.48 -17.96
C ARG A 21 29.84 -8.60 -17.91
N PRO A 22 29.96 -7.58 -18.77
CA PRO A 22 31.10 -6.67 -18.74
C PRO A 22 31.08 -5.75 -17.53
N LEU A 23 32.22 -5.63 -16.88
CA LEU A 23 32.42 -4.71 -15.75
C LEU A 23 33.11 -3.40 -16.15
N LEU A 24 33.85 -3.40 -17.26
CA LEU A 24 34.54 -2.24 -17.80
C LEU A 24 34.04 -1.90 -19.22
N LYS A 25 33.99 -0.59 -19.51
CA LYS A 25 33.76 -0.01 -20.83
C LYS A 25 35.07 0.05 -21.63
N SER A 26 34.99 0.44 -22.90
CA SER A 26 36.17 0.63 -23.78
C SER A 26 37.15 1.66 -23.24
N ASP A 27 36.66 2.69 -22.57
CA ASP A 27 37.48 3.78 -22.02
C ASP A 27 38.13 3.43 -20.68
N GLY A 28 37.99 2.18 -20.21
CA GLY A 28 38.50 1.72 -18.91
C GLY A 28 37.63 2.12 -17.72
N SER A 29 36.54 2.87 -17.91
CA SER A 29 35.61 3.20 -16.83
C SER A 29 34.68 2.03 -16.49
N TYR A 30 34.18 2.00 -15.25
CA TYR A 30 33.25 0.97 -14.78
C TYR A 30 31.86 1.11 -15.43
N THR A 31 31.18 -0.02 -15.65
CA THR A 31 29.77 -0.05 -16.05
C THR A 31 28.86 0.30 -14.87
N TYR A 32 27.62 0.71 -15.16
CA TYR A 32 26.60 0.87 -14.11
C TYR A 32 26.39 -0.43 -13.34
N PHE A 33 26.44 -1.57 -14.04
CA PHE A 33 26.36 -2.88 -13.41
C PHE A 33 27.49 -3.14 -12.40
N ALA A 34 28.74 -2.76 -12.71
CA ALA A 34 29.83 -2.86 -11.75
C ALA A 34 29.59 -2.00 -10.49
N ALA A 35 29.03 -0.80 -10.66
CA ALA A 35 28.64 0.05 -9.55
C ALA A 35 27.50 -0.57 -8.72
N ASP A 36 26.49 -1.16 -9.37
CA ASP A 36 25.38 -1.86 -8.70
C ASP A 36 25.88 -3.04 -7.85
N ILE A 37 26.83 -3.84 -8.38
CA ILE A 37 27.47 -4.93 -7.63
C ILE A 37 28.17 -4.39 -6.39
N ALA A 38 29.00 -3.35 -6.55
CA ALA A 38 29.73 -2.75 -5.46
C ALA A 38 28.78 -2.19 -4.38
N TYR A 39 27.67 -1.57 -4.79
CA TYR A 39 26.68 -1.02 -3.88
C TYR A 39 25.96 -2.12 -3.09
N HIS A 40 25.55 -3.22 -3.73
CA HIS A 40 24.93 -4.35 -3.04
C HIS A 40 25.90 -5.05 -2.09
N ARG A 41 27.17 -5.21 -2.49
CA ARG A 41 28.22 -5.72 -1.59
C ARG A 41 28.40 -4.82 -0.38
N SER A 42 28.37 -3.50 -0.58
CA SER A 42 28.43 -2.51 0.50
C SER A 42 27.22 -2.58 1.44
N LYS A 43 25.98 -2.77 0.92
CA LYS A 43 24.80 -3.06 1.75
C LYS A 43 25.03 -4.31 2.62
N TYR A 44 25.48 -5.41 2.01
CA TYR A 44 25.74 -6.66 2.72
C TYR A 44 26.80 -6.51 3.82
N LEU A 45 27.93 -5.86 3.52
CA LEU A 45 29.01 -5.64 4.49
C LEU A 45 28.59 -4.74 5.67
N ARG A 46 27.56 -3.90 5.50
CA ARG A 46 26.94 -3.13 6.59
C ARG A 46 25.97 -3.95 7.46
N GLY A 47 25.77 -5.22 7.15
CA GLY A 47 24.90 -6.15 7.89
C GLY A 47 23.51 -6.35 7.28
N PHE A 48 23.18 -5.70 6.15
CA PHE A 48 21.89 -5.86 5.49
C PHE A 48 21.88 -7.13 4.62
N LYS A 49 21.51 -8.26 5.23
CA LYS A 49 21.45 -9.56 4.55
C LYS A 49 20.27 -9.70 3.60
N THR A 50 19.16 -9.04 3.90
CA THR A 50 17.99 -8.96 3.01
C THR A 50 17.95 -7.58 2.38
N MET A 51 17.97 -7.53 1.06
CA MET A 51 17.95 -6.31 0.26
C MET A 51 16.68 -6.30 -0.58
N ILE A 52 15.90 -5.23 -0.47
CA ILE A 52 14.66 -5.06 -1.24
C ILE A 52 14.86 -3.88 -2.17
N ASP A 53 14.75 -4.14 -3.47
CA ASP A 53 14.92 -3.16 -4.51
C ASP A 53 13.58 -2.96 -5.24
N VAL A 54 13.13 -1.71 -5.39
CA VAL A 54 11.87 -1.37 -6.07
C VAL A 54 12.19 -0.70 -7.39
N TRP A 55 11.90 -1.37 -8.50
CA TRP A 55 12.27 -0.90 -9.85
C TRP A 55 11.06 -0.71 -10.76
N GLY A 56 11.24 0.05 -11.83
CA GLY A 56 10.26 0.14 -12.91
C GLY A 56 10.21 -1.13 -13.76
N ALA A 57 9.07 -1.36 -14.42
CA ALA A 57 8.86 -2.51 -15.32
C ALA A 57 9.89 -2.64 -16.45
N ASP A 58 10.50 -1.53 -16.88
CA ASP A 58 11.58 -1.47 -17.85
C ASP A 58 12.88 -2.14 -17.39
N HIS A 59 13.02 -2.42 -16.09
CA HIS A 59 14.19 -3.07 -15.49
C HIS A 59 13.98 -4.57 -15.21
N GLY A 60 12.86 -5.17 -15.63
CA GLY A 60 12.58 -6.59 -15.37
C GLY A 60 13.66 -7.55 -15.89
N GLY A 61 14.23 -7.26 -17.08
CA GLY A 61 15.33 -8.06 -17.64
C GLY A 61 16.67 -7.92 -16.88
N TYR A 62 16.77 -6.97 -15.94
CA TYR A 62 17.96 -6.74 -15.12
C TYR A 62 17.97 -7.58 -13.84
N ILE A 63 16.84 -8.16 -13.44
CA ILE A 63 16.69 -8.89 -12.17
C ILE A 63 17.64 -10.08 -12.11
N LYS A 64 17.67 -10.91 -13.16
CA LYS A 64 18.45 -12.15 -13.19
C LYS A 64 19.95 -11.89 -13.02
N ARG A 65 20.49 -10.89 -13.74
CA ARG A 65 21.91 -10.52 -13.63
C ARG A 65 22.25 -9.93 -12.27
N MET A 66 21.36 -9.13 -11.67
CA MET A 66 21.61 -8.54 -10.37
C MET A 66 21.54 -9.59 -9.26
N THR A 67 20.59 -10.53 -9.37
CA THR A 67 20.47 -11.69 -8.46
C THR A 67 21.75 -12.53 -8.48
N ALA A 68 22.26 -12.85 -9.69
CA ALA A 68 23.52 -13.58 -9.86
C ALA A 68 24.71 -12.82 -9.25
N ALA A 69 24.77 -11.50 -9.47
CA ALA A 69 25.79 -10.64 -8.90
C ALA A 69 25.76 -10.55 -7.37
N VAL A 70 24.57 -10.40 -6.76
CA VAL A 70 24.42 -10.39 -5.30
C VAL A 70 24.85 -11.73 -4.71
N LYS A 71 24.42 -12.83 -5.33
CA LYS A 71 24.83 -14.18 -4.91
C LYS A 71 26.35 -14.32 -4.93
N ALA A 72 27.02 -13.88 -5.99
CA ALA A 72 28.49 -13.92 -6.07
C ALA A 72 29.17 -13.00 -5.04
N ALA A 73 28.70 -11.77 -4.91
CA ALA A 73 29.35 -10.75 -4.07
C ALA A 73 29.18 -10.99 -2.55
N THR A 74 28.30 -11.91 -2.17
CA THR A 74 27.93 -12.21 -0.78
C THR A 74 28.13 -13.68 -0.41
N ASP A 75 28.82 -14.46 -1.27
CA ASP A 75 29.01 -15.91 -1.10
C ASP A 75 27.69 -16.67 -0.91
N GLY A 76 26.60 -16.18 -1.52
CA GLY A 76 25.26 -16.74 -1.43
C GLY A 76 24.53 -16.49 -0.10
N LEU A 77 25.09 -15.67 0.79
CA LEU A 77 24.51 -15.36 2.10
C LEU A 77 23.60 -14.12 2.09
N GLY A 78 23.67 -13.30 1.05
CA GLY A 78 22.76 -12.18 0.82
C GLY A 78 21.56 -12.60 -0.01
N ASP A 79 20.40 -12.04 0.34
CA ASP A 79 19.13 -12.20 -0.36
C ASP A 79 18.72 -10.89 -1.03
N LEU A 80 18.25 -10.98 -2.27
CA LEU A 80 17.79 -9.85 -3.07
C LEU A 80 16.34 -10.12 -3.52
N ASP A 81 15.42 -9.31 -3.03
CA ASP A 81 14.02 -9.28 -3.48
C ASP A 81 13.80 -8.04 -4.35
N VAL A 82 13.46 -8.24 -5.62
CA VAL A 82 13.17 -7.15 -6.55
C VAL A 82 11.66 -7.04 -6.76
N LYS A 83 11.08 -5.91 -6.36
CA LYS A 83 9.68 -5.57 -6.63
C LYS A 83 9.58 -4.68 -7.86
N ILE A 84 8.86 -5.17 -8.87
CA ILE A 84 8.62 -4.43 -10.11
C ILE A 84 7.33 -3.62 -10.01
N CYS A 85 7.44 -2.32 -10.22
CA CYS A 85 6.33 -1.39 -10.33
C CYS A 85 5.99 -1.16 -11.81
N GLN A 86 4.74 -1.42 -12.20
CA GLN A 86 4.28 -1.15 -13.56
C GLN A 86 4.14 0.34 -13.85
N LEU A 87 4.12 0.65 -15.14
CA LEU A 87 3.87 2.00 -15.64
C LEU A 87 2.47 2.48 -15.23
N VAL A 88 2.40 3.78 -14.91
CA VAL A 88 1.16 4.49 -14.62
C VAL A 88 0.74 5.26 -15.86
N ARG A 89 -0.50 5.04 -16.30
CA ARG A 89 -1.17 5.84 -17.32
C ARG A 89 -2.00 6.91 -16.61
N LEU A 90 -1.65 8.17 -16.83
CA LEU A 90 -2.42 9.29 -16.32
C LEU A 90 -3.61 9.58 -17.24
N LEU A 91 -4.80 9.57 -16.67
CA LEU A 91 -6.07 9.86 -17.35
C LEU A 91 -6.74 11.08 -16.71
N ARG A 92 -7.63 11.72 -17.47
CA ARG A 92 -8.59 12.69 -16.96
C ARG A 92 -9.94 12.37 -17.59
N ASN A 93 -10.91 11.98 -16.76
CA ASN A 93 -12.27 11.62 -17.20
C ASN A 93 -12.27 10.55 -18.30
N GLY A 94 -11.45 9.51 -18.14
CA GLY A 94 -11.31 8.40 -19.06
C GLY A 94 -10.39 8.66 -20.27
N GLU A 95 -9.97 9.89 -20.50
CA GLU A 95 -9.09 10.23 -21.62
C GLU A 95 -7.63 10.33 -21.19
N GLN A 96 -6.72 9.78 -21.99
CA GLN A 96 -5.30 9.83 -21.69
C GLN A 96 -4.78 11.26 -21.76
N VAL A 97 -4.16 11.72 -20.68
CA VAL A 97 -3.54 13.03 -20.65
C VAL A 97 -2.31 13.01 -21.55
N ARG A 98 -2.37 13.74 -22.66
CA ARG A 98 -1.28 13.75 -23.65
C ARG A 98 -0.13 14.61 -23.14
N MET A 99 1.01 13.98 -22.92
CA MET A 99 2.29 14.68 -22.71
C MET A 99 2.66 15.43 -23.99
N SER A 100 2.79 16.75 -23.92
CA SER A 100 3.19 17.55 -25.08
C SER A 100 4.70 17.43 -25.30
N LYS A 101 5.10 16.73 -26.37
CA LYS A 101 6.52 16.65 -26.78
C LYS A 101 7.12 17.99 -27.26
N ARG A 102 6.30 19.04 -27.44
CA ARG A 102 6.72 20.32 -28.06
C ARG A 102 6.63 21.54 -27.16
N SER A 103 5.89 21.50 -26.05
CA SER A 103 5.81 22.62 -25.07
C SER A 103 6.56 22.37 -23.77
N GLY A 104 7.07 21.15 -23.52
CA GLY A 104 7.75 20.84 -22.26
C GLY A 104 6.79 20.62 -21.08
N ASP A 105 5.47 20.61 -21.33
CA ASP A 105 4.45 20.33 -20.31
C ASP A 105 4.42 18.82 -20.01
N PHE A 106 5.32 18.39 -19.14
CA PHE A 106 5.20 17.11 -18.43
C PHE A 106 4.42 17.36 -17.14
N ILE A 107 3.37 16.57 -16.90
CA ILE A 107 2.70 16.62 -15.60
C ILE A 107 3.63 15.99 -14.57
N THR A 108 4.04 16.82 -13.62
CA THR A 108 4.90 16.40 -12.52
C THR A 108 4.08 15.69 -11.45
N LEU A 109 4.72 14.82 -10.68
CA LEU A 109 4.07 14.21 -9.51
C LEU A 109 3.56 15.28 -8.53
N ARG A 110 4.25 16.43 -8.43
CA ARG A 110 3.83 17.54 -7.58
C ARG A 110 2.47 18.09 -8.01
N GLU A 111 2.29 18.37 -9.30
CA GLU A 111 1.00 18.85 -9.82
C GLU A 111 -0.13 17.84 -9.59
N VAL A 112 0.13 16.54 -9.76
CA VAL A 112 -0.86 15.50 -9.43
C VAL A 112 -1.23 15.56 -7.94
N VAL A 113 -0.24 15.65 -7.05
CA VAL A 113 -0.46 15.73 -5.60
C VAL A 113 -1.20 17.00 -5.20
N ASP A 114 -0.86 18.14 -5.82
CA ASP A 114 -1.51 19.42 -5.56
C ASP A 114 -2.98 19.41 -6.05
N GLU A 115 -3.28 18.68 -7.12
CA GLU A 115 -4.63 18.56 -7.68
C GLU A 115 -5.54 17.63 -6.86
N VAL A 116 -5.08 16.42 -6.52
CA VAL A 116 -5.95 15.38 -5.91
C VAL A 116 -5.66 15.08 -4.44
N GLY A 117 -4.57 15.62 -3.90
CA GLY A 117 -4.14 15.41 -2.52
C GLY A 117 -3.25 14.18 -2.31
N ARG A 118 -2.27 14.30 -1.41
CA ARG A 118 -1.25 13.28 -1.13
C ARG A 118 -1.83 11.91 -0.73
N ASP A 119 -2.91 11.91 0.03
CA ASP A 119 -3.46 10.68 0.60
C ASP A 119 -4.24 9.90 -0.46
N ALA A 120 -4.95 10.60 -1.34
CA ALA A 120 -5.61 10.01 -2.50
C ALA A 120 -4.58 9.39 -3.46
N VAL A 121 -3.48 10.11 -3.75
CA VAL A 121 -2.38 9.56 -4.56
C VAL A 121 -1.81 8.29 -3.93
N ARG A 122 -1.44 8.34 -2.64
CA ARG A 122 -0.85 7.18 -1.95
C ARG A 122 -1.80 5.99 -1.92
N PHE A 123 -3.05 6.20 -1.53
CA PHE A 123 -4.03 5.14 -1.43
C PHE A 123 -4.30 4.51 -2.79
N MET A 124 -4.49 5.30 -3.85
CA MET A 124 -4.70 4.76 -5.20
C MET A 124 -3.48 4.03 -5.75
N MET A 125 -2.26 4.48 -5.39
CA MET A 125 -1.03 3.76 -5.74
C MET A 125 -0.92 2.41 -5.02
N LEU A 126 -1.40 2.32 -3.78
CA LEU A 126 -1.34 1.12 -2.93
C LEU A 126 -2.55 0.20 -3.09
N TYR A 127 -3.69 0.66 -3.58
CA TYR A 127 -4.91 -0.15 -3.73
C TYR A 127 -4.84 -1.07 -4.97
N ARG A 128 -3.68 -1.71 -5.19
CA ARG A 128 -3.40 -2.73 -6.20
C ARG A 128 -2.03 -3.36 -5.95
N LYS A 129 -1.75 -4.49 -6.59
CA LYS A 129 -0.39 -5.05 -6.63
C LYS A 129 0.56 -4.12 -7.39
N ASN A 130 1.84 -4.13 -7.01
CA ASN A 130 2.89 -3.32 -7.65
C ASN A 130 3.09 -3.71 -9.13
N ASP A 131 2.90 -4.98 -9.46
CA ASP A 131 3.05 -5.53 -10.81
C ASP A 131 1.80 -5.39 -11.68
N ALA A 132 0.75 -4.72 -11.18
CA ALA A 132 -0.44 -4.39 -11.95
C ALA A 132 -0.33 -2.97 -12.55
N THR A 133 -0.73 -2.84 -13.81
CA THR A 133 -0.82 -1.54 -14.49
C THR A 133 -1.83 -0.63 -13.78
N LEU A 134 -1.58 0.69 -13.82
CA LEU A 134 -2.48 1.67 -13.23
C LEU A 134 -3.00 2.65 -14.27
N ASP A 135 -4.31 2.78 -14.31
CA ASP A 135 -4.98 3.94 -14.86
C ASP A 135 -5.29 4.93 -13.73
N PHE A 136 -4.48 5.96 -13.60
CA PHE A 136 -4.67 7.02 -12.61
C PHE A 136 -5.55 8.11 -13.22
N ASP A 137 -6.85 8.06 -12.97
CA ASP A 137 -7.78 9.07 -13.47
C ASP A 137 -7.98 10.19 -12.45
N LEU A 138 -7.45 11.37 -12.75
CA LEU A 138 -7.49 12.54 -11.88
C LEU A 138 -8.93 12.91 -11.47
N GLY A 139 -9.90 12.78 -12.39
CA GLY A 139 -11.30 13.11 -12.12
C GLY A 139 -11.96 12.09 -11.20
N LYS A 140 -11.68 10.79 -11.40
CA LYS A 140 -12.28 9.73 -10.57
C LYS A 140 -11.73 9.72 -9.14
N VAL A 141 -10.46 10.07 -8.97
CA VAL A 141 -9.80 10.04 -7.64
C VAL A 141 -10.40 11.06 -6.67
N ILE A 142 -10.95 12.17 -7.17
CA ILE A 142 -11.64 13.19 -6.36
C ILE A 142 -13.16 12.96 -6.25
N GLU A 143 -13.71 11.99 -6.99
CA GLU A 143 -15.14 11.75 -7.02
C GLU A 143 -15.64 11.24 -5.66
N GLN A 144 -16.70 11.87 -5.14
CA GLN A 144 -17.35 11.45 -3.89
C GLN A 144 -18.38 10.33 -4.14
N SER A 145 -17.91 9.24 -4.74
CA SER A 145 -18.72 8.07 -5.08
C SER A 145 -18.29 6.84 -4.31
N LYS A 146 -19.24 5.89 -4.12
CA LYS A 146 -18.94 4.58 -3.53
C LYS A 146 -17.96 3.76 -4.38
N ASP A 147 -17.85 4.07 -5.67
CA ASP A 147 -16.93 3.40 -6.59
C ASP A 147 -15.48 3.90 -6.45
N ASN A 148 -15.27 5.04 -5.78
CA ASN A 148 -13.95 5.55 -5.46
C ASN A 148 -13.47 4.95 -4.11
N PRO A 149 -12.44 4.09 -4.10
CA PRO A 149 -12.02 3.40 -2.89
C PRO A 149 -11.41 4.36 -1.85
N VAL A 150 -10.86 5.50 -2.27
CA VAL A 150 -10.37 6.54 -1.35
C VAL A 150 -11.53 7.15 -0.58
N PHE A 151 -12.55 7.62 -1.31
CA PHE A 151 -13.75 8.19 -0.71
C PHE A 151 -14.47 7.15 0.14
N TYR A 152 -14.55 5.90 -0.31
CA TYR A 152 -15.25 4.82 0.38
C TYR A 152 -14.72 4.59 1.80
N VAL A 153 -13.39 4.55 1.96
CA VAL A 153 -12.72 4.40 3.26
C VAL A 153 -12.83 5.68 4.10
N GLN A 154 -12.58 6.86 3.51
CA GLN A 154 -12.70 8.13 4.21
C GLN A 154 -14.13 8.38 4.73
N TYR A 155 -15.14 7.96 3.97
CA TYR A 155 -16.53 8.11 4.33
C TYR A 155 -16.93 7.17 5.48
N ALA A 156 -16.33 5.98 5.59
CA ALA A 156 -16.48 5.13 6.77
C ALA A 156 -15.94 5.83 8.02
N HIS A 157 -14.76 6.43 7.94
CA HIS A 157 -14.19 7.23 9.03
C HIS A 157 -15.09 8.43 9.40
N ALA A 158 -15.60 9.17 8.41
CA ALA A 158 -16.50 10.31 8.66
C ALA A 158 -17.80 9.89 9.39
N ARG A 159 -18.34 8.72 9.07
CA ARG A 159 -19.49 8.11 9.77
C ARG A 159 -19.14 7.72 11.21
N CYS A 160 -17.99 7.09 11.44
CA CYS A 160 -17.52 6.79 12.79
C CYS A 160 -17.41 8.07 13.64
N ALA A 161 -16.81 9.12 13.08
CA ALA A 161 -16.70 10.42 13.73
C ALA A 161 -18.07 11.07 13.98
N SER A 162 -19.03 10.89 13.07
CA SER A 162 -20.41 11.36 13.25
C SER A 162 -21.10 10.68 14.42
N VAL A 163 -20.99 9.35 14.54
CA VAL A 163 -21.54 8.59 15.67
C VAL A 163 -20.88 8.98 16.98
N ALA A 164 -19.56 9.16 17.00
CA ALA A 164 -18.85 9.61 18.19
C ALA A 164 -19.35 10.99 18.66
N ARG A 165 -19.57 11.95 17.75
CA ARG A 165 -20.14 13.26 18.10
C ARG A 165 -21.58 13.15 18.62
N GLN A 166 -22.40 12.30 18.01
CA GLN A 166 -23.77 12.07 18.48
C GLN A 166 -23.79 11.46 19.89
N ALA A 167 -22.91 10.48 20.14
CA ALA A 167 -22.76 9.86 21.44
C ALA A 167 -22.28 10.86 22.49
N GLN A 168 -21.32 11.73 22.14
CA GLN A 168 -20.81 12.77 23.02
C GLN A 168 -21.91 13.74 23.48
N ALA A 169 -22.86 14.08 22.59
CA ALA A 169 -23.96 14.99 22.88
C ALA A 169 -25.12 14.34 23.66
N SER A 170 -25.25 13.01 23.63
CA SER A 170 -26.38 12.28 24.20
C SER A 170 -26.01 11.54 25.49
N ILE A 171 -25.07 10.61 25.40
CA ILE A 171 -24.67 9.75 26.52
C ILE A 171 -23.30 10.13 27.12
N ASN A 172 -22.48 10.90 26.40
CA ASN A 172 -21.17 11.42 26.84
C ASN A 172 -20.30 10.34 27.52
N PRO A 173 -19.89 9.28 26.79
CA PRO A 173 -19.12 8.20 27.38
C PRO A 173 -17.67 8.62 27.60
N SER A 174 -17.12 8.30 28.76
CA SER A 174 -15.69 8.46 29.04
C SER A 174 -14.86 7.41 28.29
N ALA A 175 -13.57 7.71 28.08
CA ALA A 175 -12.65 6.75 27.47
C ALA A 175 -12.52 5.45 28.28
N ASP A 176 -12.63 5.53 29.60
CA ASP A 176 -12.58 4.34 30.48
C ASP A 176 -13.84 3.48 30.37
N GLU A 177 -15.02 4.08 30.15
CA GLU A 177 -16.25 3.34 29.86
C GLU A 177 -16.11 2.56 28.55
N LEU A 178 -15.59 3.17 27.48
CA LEU A 178 -15.38 2.48 26.20
C LEU A 178 -14.40 1.31 26.33
N LYS A 179 -13.30 1.47 27.07
CA LYS A 179 -12.31 0.40 27.31
C LYS A 179 -12.87 -0.78 28.10
N ARG A 180 -13.86 -0.55 28.96
CA ARG A 180 -14.48 -1.57 29.83
C ARG A 180 -15.82 -2.06 29.30
N ALA A 181 -16.20 -1.68 28.08
CA ALA A 181 -17.48 -2.03 27.51
C ALA A 181 -17.70 -3.55 27.43
N ASP A 182 -18.91 -4.01 27.74
CA ASP A 182 -19.24 -5.43 27.64
C ASP A 182 -19.54 -5.83 26.18
N LEU A 183 -18.49 -6.20 25.46
CA LEU A 183 -18.60 -6.61 24.06
C LEU A 183 -19.38 -7.92 23.85
N LYS A 184 -19.70 -8.69 24.92
CA LYS A 184 -20.53 -9.91 24.78
C LYS A 184 -21.95 -9.60 24.34
N ARG A 185 -22.38 -8.35 24.52
CA ARG A 185 -23.69 -7.85 24.08
C ARG A 185 -23.79 -7.64 22.57
N LEU A 186 -22.67 -7.65 21.85
CA LEU A 186 -22.61 -7.52 20.40
C LEU A 186 -22.88 -8.88 19.74
N THR A 187 -24.17 -9.20 19.59
CA THR A 187 -24.62 -10.53 19.15
C THR A 187 -25.02 -10.60 17.68
N ASP A 188 -25.28 -9.47 17.02
CA ASP A 188 -25.66 -9.45 15.62
C ASP A 188 -24.51 -9.93 14.72
N GLU A 189 -24.84 -10.60 13.63
CA GLU A 189 -23.85 -11.13 12.70
C GLU A 189 -22.96 -10.03 12.09
N ALA A 190 -23.51 -8.82 11.84
CA ALA A 190 -22.75 -7.71 11.27
C ALA A 190 -21.79 -7.10 12.30
N GLU A 191 -22.20 -7.01 13.57
CA GLU A 191 -21.32 -6.57 14.66
C GLU A 191 -20.13 -7.54 14.80
N ARG A 192 -20.42 -8.85 14.84
CA ARG A 192 -19.41 -9.91 14.92
C ARG A 192 -18.50 -9.94 13.69
N GLY A 193 -19.05 -9.67 12.50
CA GLY A 193 -18.29 -9.56 11.26
C GLY A 193 -17.21 -8.48 11.34
N VAL A 194 -17.58 -7.27 11.77
CA VAL A 194 -16.62 -6.17 11.99
C VAL A 194 -15.58 -6.55 13.04
N MET A 195 -15.99 -7.13 14.18
CA MET A 195 -15.06 -7.57 15.23
C MET A 195 -14.05 -8.60 14.70
N HIS A 196 -14.51 -9.57 13.91
CA HIS A 196 -13.65 -10.58 13.30
C HIS A 196 -12.65 -9.96 12.33
N ARG A 197 -13.10 -9.02 11.47
CA ARG A 197 -12.23 -8.29 10.54
C ARG A 197 -11.13 -7.55 11.31
N LEU A 198 -11.50 -6.77 12.33
CA LEU A 198 -10.54 -6.00 13.14
C LEU A 198 -9.51 -6.90 13.82
N ALA A 199 -9.93 -8.07 14.33
CA ALA A 199 -9.04 -9.03 14.97
C ALA A 199 -7.99 -9.64 14.02
N GLN A 200 -8.21 -9.59 12.69
CA GLN A 200 -7.26 -10.10 11.70
C GLN A 200 -6.10 -9.13 11.42
N TYR A 201 -6.22 -7.86 11.81
CA TYR A 201 -5.26 -6.82 11.44
C TYR A 201 -3.79 -7.16 11.75
N PRO A 202 -3.42 -7.64 12.96
CA PRO A 202 -2.02 -7.92 13.27
C PRO A 202 -1.40 -8.97 12.34
N ARG A 203 -2.12 -10.08 12.12
CA ARG A 203 -1.68 -11.14 11.21
C ARG A 203 -1.59 -10.68 9.76
N LEU A 204 -2.54 -9.82 9.34
CA LEU A 204 -2.52 -9.23 8.01
C LEU A 204 -1.29 -8.35 7.81
N VAL A 205 -0.96 -7.49 8.77
CA VAL A 205 0.25 -6.65 8.75
C VAL A 205 1.52 -7.51 8.69
N GLU A 206 1.64 -8.53 9.53
CA GLU A 206 2.76 -9.48 9.50
C GLU A 206 2.90 -10.14 8.13
N SER A 207 1.80 -10.66 7.57
CA SER A 207 1.82 -11.31 6.27
C SER A 207 2.18 -10.36 5.12
N ALA A 208 1.74 -9.10 5.20
CA ALA A 208 2.05 -8.06 4.23
C ALA A 208 3.52 -7.66 4.29
N ALA A 209 4.09 -7.57 5.50
CA ALA A 209 5.51 -7.31 5.71
C ALA A 209 6.37 -8.45 5.16
N VAL A 210 6.06 -9.71 5.49
CA VAL A 210 6.81 -10.88 4.99
C VAL A 210 6.76 -10.99 3.47
N ALA A 211 5.61 -10.69 2.85
CA ALA A 211 5.48 -10.72 1.41
C ALA A 211 6.06 -9.47 0.71
N HIS A 212 6.38 -8.41 1.46
CA HIS A 212 6.66 -7.06 0.97
C HIS A 212 5.52 -6.54 0.06
N GLU A 213 4.27 -6.77 0.48
CA GLU A 213 3.04 -6.46 -0.25
C GLU A 213 2.17 -5.44 0.51
N PRO A 214 2.55 -4.13 0.52
CA PRO A 214 1.83 -3.11 1.30
C PRO A 214 0.39 -2.90 0.84
N HIS A 215 0.05 -3.30 -0.39
CA HIS A 215 -1.30 -3.19 -0.94
C HIS A 215 -2.35 -3.99 -0.16
N ARG A 216 -1.93 -5.06 0.53
CA ARG A 216 -2.82 -5.83 1.42
C ARG A 216 -3.44 -4.98 2.50
N ILE A 217 -2.74 -3.94 2.98
CA ILE A 217 -3.28 -2.99 3.96
C ILE A 217 -4.41 -2.15 3.35
N ALA A 218 -4.23 -1.66 2.12
CA ALA A 218 -5.26 -0.87 1.44
C ALA A 218 -6.51 -1.71 1.15
N PHE A 219 -6.35 -2.97 0.73
CA PHE A 219 -7.45 -3.92 0.56
C PHE A 219 -8.18 -4.18 1.88
N TYR A 220 -7.44 -4.44 2.95
CA TYR A 220 -8.01 -4.64 4.28
C TYR A 220 -8.82 -3.43 4.76
N LEU A 221 -8.30 -2.21 4.59
CA LEU A 221 -9.03 -1.00 4.99
C LEU A 221 -10.34 -0.83 4.21
N HIS A 222 -10.34 -1.20 2.93
CA HIS A 222 -11.57 -1.21 2.13
C HIS A 222 -12.57 -2.26 2.65
N GLU A 223 -12.12 -3.47 3.01
CA GLU A 223 -12.99 -4.49 3.61
C GLU A 223 -13.57 -4.05 4.96
N VAL A 224 -12.77 -3.44 5.84
CA VAL A 224 -13.24 -2.86 7.10
C VAL A 224 -14.31 -1.80 6.83
N ALA A 225 -14.08 -0.91 5.86
CA ALA A 225 -15.06 0.08 5.47
C ALA A 225 -16.35 -0.56 4.94
N SER A 226 -16.26 -1.63 4.16
CA SER A 226 -17.41 -2.38 3.66
C SER A 226 -18.24 -3.01 4.78
N ASP A 227 -17.58 -3.72 5.69
CA ASP A 227 -18.24 -4.35 6.85
C ASP A 227 -18.91 -3.29 7.74
N PHE A 228 -18.24 -2.16 7.97
CA PHE A 228 -18.80 -1.04 8.72
C PHE A 228 -19.98 -0.37 8.01
N HIS A 229 -19.92 -0.14 6.70
CA HIS A 229 -21.03 0.43 5.95
C HIS A 229 -22.26 -0.49 5.95
N ALA A 230 -22.04 -1.81 5.92
CA ALA A 230 -23.11 -2.80 6.05
C ALA A 230 -23.77 -2.71 7.43
N LEU A 231 -22.99 -2.71 8.52
CA LEU A 231 -23.48 -2.53 9.89
C LEU A 231 -24.23 -1.20 10.06
N TRP A 232 -23.69 -0.09 9.54
CA TRP A 232 -24.33 1.22 9.56
C TRP A 232 -25.71 1.20 8.88
N ASN A 233 -25.80 0.59 7.70
CA ASN A 233 -27.06 0.54 6.95
C ASN A 233 -28.10 -0.34 7.66
N ARG A 234 -27.69 -1.46 8.27
CA ARG A 234 -28.59 -2.29 9.08
C ARG A 234 -29.25 -1.50 10.21
N GLY A 235 -28.54 -0.58 10.86
CA GLY A 235 -29.11 0.29 11.89
C GLY A 235 -30.19 1.27 11.40
N LYS A 236 -30.32 1.47 10.08
CA LYS A 236 -31.43 2.23 9.49
C LYS A 236 -32.70 1.38 9.41
N ASP A 237 -32.56 0.13 8.99
CA ASP A 237 -33.65 -0.81 8.77
C ASP A 237 -34.11 -1.46 10.09
N HIS A 238 -33.17 -1.65 11.02
CA HIS A 238 -33.33 -2.24 12.35
C HIS A 238 -32.89 -1.22 13.40
N PRO A 239 -33.80 -0.40 13.96
CA PRO A 239 -33.46 0.65 14.93
C PRO A 239 -32.77 0.12 16.19
N ASP A 240 -33.00 -1.13 16.55
CA ASP A 240 -32.33 -1.87 17.62
C ASP A 240 -30.85 -2.15 17.35
N LEU A 241 -30.36 -1.98 16.11
CA LEU A 241 -28.96 -2.06 15.70
C LEU A 241 -28.28 -0.69 15.58
N ARG A 242 -28.94 0.41 15.96
CA ARG A 242 -28.30 1.73 16.00
C ARG A 242 -27.17 1.77 17.03
N PHE A 243 -26.14 2.55 16.74
CA PHE A 243 -24.97 2.69 17.64
C PHE A 243 -25.29 3.37 18.97
N VAL A 244 -26.30 4.24 19.00
CA VAL A 244 -26.80 4.90 20.21
C VAL A 244 -28.27 4.53 20.40
N ILE A 245 -28.58 3.93 21.54
CA ILE A 245 -29.91 3.45 21.95
C ILE A 245 -30.33 4.21 23.20
N GLU A 246 -31.42 4.97 23.13
CA GLU A 246 -31.89 5.87 24.20
C GLU A 246 -32.14 5.14 25.53
N ASN A 247 -32.67 3.92 25.46
CA ASN A 247 -33.05 3.14 26.64
C ASN A 247 -32.03 2.06 27.03
N ASP A 248 -30.84 2.05 26.41
CA ASP A 248 -29.80 1.07 26.69
C ASP A 248 -28.40 1.68 26.57
N ARG A 249 -27.98 2.33 27.65
CA ARG A 249 -26.66 2.97 27.73
C ARG A 249 -25.54 1.96 27.54
N ASP A 250 -25.60 0.81 28.21
CA ASP A 250 -24.53 -0.18 28.21
C ASP A 250 -24.32 -0.80 26.82
N LEU A 251 -25.40 -1.03 26.06
CA LEU A 251 -25.31 -1.50 24.68
C LEU A 251 -24.74 -0.42 23.77
N SER A 252 -25.13 0.84 23.99
CA SER A 252 -24.57 1.98 23.27
C SER A 252 -23.06 2.08 23.51
N ILE A 253 -22.59 1.93 24.76
CA ILE A 253 -21.16 1.93 25.09
C ILE A 253 -20.44 0.77 24.36
N ALA A 254 -21.00 -0.44 24.36
CA ALA A 254 -20.42 -1.58 23.63
C ALA A 254 -20.29 -1.32 22.12
N ARG A 255 -21.33 -0.78 21.49
CA ARG A 255 -21.31 -0.43 20.06
C ARG A 255 -20.37 0.73 19.76
N LEU A 256 -20.27 1.71 20.65
CA LEU A 256 -19.34 2.82 20.50
C LEU A 256 -17.89 2.37 20.65
N ALA A 257 -17.60 1.40 21.52
CA ALA A 257 -16.28 0.79 21.59
C ALA A 257 -15.90 0.10 20.27
N LEU A 258 -16.86 -0.58 19.61
CA LEU A 258 -16.66 -1.14 18.27
C LEU A 258 -16.40 -0.03 17.23
N VAL A 259 -17.22 1.03 17.21
CA VAL A 259 -17.04 2.18 16.30
C VAL A 259 -15.69 2.85 16.51
N ASP A 260 -15.26 3.04 17.76
CA ASP A 260 -13.97 3.62 18.10
C ASP A 260 -12.80 2.74 17.63
N SER A 261 -12.97 1.41 17.67
CA SER A 261 -11.99 0.44 17.16
C SER A 261 -11.87 0.45 15.63
N VAL A 262 -12.91 0.86 14.91
CA VAL A 262 -12.87 1.07 13.44
C VAL A 262 -12.22 2.42 13.10
N ARG A 263 -12.36 3.41 13.98
CA ARG A 263 -11.84 4.75 13.75
C ARG A 263 -10.31 4.75 13.85
N ILE A 264 -9.65 5.23 12.82
CA ILE A 264 -8.22 5.56 12.89
C ILE A 264 -8.12 6.83 13.72
N HIS A 265 -7.52 6.73 14.92
CA HIS A 265 -7.12 7.93 15.65
C HIS A 265 -5.81 8.41 15.04
N ASP A 266 -5.74 9.69 14.66
CA ASP A 266 -4.46 10.32 14.35
C ASP A 266 -3.59 10.18 15.61
N GLY A 267 -2.53 9.38 15.52
CA GLY A 267 -1.53 9.19 16.57
C GLY A 267 -0.60 10.38 16.69
#